data_AF-S8FB71-F1
#
_entry.id   AF-S8FB71-F1
#
_cell.length_a   1.000
_cell.length_b   1.000
_cell.length_c   1.000
_cell.angle_alpha   90.00
_cell.angle_beta   90.00
_cell.angle_gamma   90.00
#
_symmetry.space_group_name_H-M   'P 1'
#
loop_
_entity.id
_entity.type
_entity.pdbx_description
1 polymer ?
#
loop_
_entity_poly.entity_id
_entity_poly.type
_entity_poly.pdbx_seq_one_letter_code
_entity_poly.pdbx_strand_id
1 'polypeptide(L)'
;METSSLIDTRMINAFMLSLQAAGFTDVIFVVWERMGELFDVRPDIYSFSILLKTARLASKCNPSFRGALAEIGLSSFLGKDPAAEDPTRNECFLEAEMTISREASKGSSGLWNGERAGLVALRVAHEIIFSNWPELRDVPSPAQALRPTGDFQGSFPMTTLLRTVLRRQTPTPPSPSPSPSPSTPGRAAVLPYPGIILNDVVFRAYIDLLASEAQIPQIPLALAWMRTLGIRPSQDTLATALVYWAEVGMDAPLFEHFRASGASQYERLKRWMAEWVGRDAMPTDRHIAGNMHRYGLFRELSRRPRVDPDA
;
A
#
# COMPACT_ATOMS: atom_id res chain seq x y z
N MET A 1 21.84 -2.13 -33.38
CA MET A 1 22.14 -0.74 -32.96
C MET A 1 21.08 -0.37 -31.94
N GLU A 2 21.41 -0.45 -30.65
CA GLU A 2 20.53 0.06 -29.59
C GLU A 2 20.53 1.58 -29.73
N THR A 3 19.42 2.15 -30.21
CA THR A 3 19.18 3.58 -30.03
C THR A 3 19.00 3.78 -28.54
N SER A 4 20.07 4.23 -27.86
CA SER A 4 19.99 4.63 -26.46
C SER A 4 18.85 5.63 -26.34
N SER A 5 17.73 5.20 -25.77
CA SER A 5 16.63 6.10 -25.43
C SER A 5 17.22 7.19 -24.55
N LEU A 6 16.98 8.45 -24.90
CA LEU A 6 17.38 9.61 -24.11
C LEU A 6 16.70 9.61 -22.72
N ILE A 7 15.64 8.81 -22.55
CA ILE A 7 14.84 8.73 -21.34
C ILE A 7 15.07 7.35 -20.71
N ASP A 8 15.70 7.33 -19.53
CA ASP A 8 15.90 6.14 -18.72
C ASP A 8 14.96 6.10 -17.51
N THR A 9 14.89 4.95 -16.83
CA THR A 9 14.05 4.79 -15.63
C THR A 9 14.43 5.75 -14.50
N ARG A 10 15.70 6.19 -14.42
CA ARG A 10 16.17 7.13 -13.39
C ARG A 10 15.60 8.52 -13.60
N MET A 11 15.54 9.00 -14.85
CA MET A 11 14.91 10.26 -15.20
C MET A 11 13.42 10.23 -14.88
N ILE A 12 12.72 9.13 -15.19
CA ILE A 12 11.30 9.00 -14.83
C ILE A 12 11.10 8.97 -13.31
N ASN A 13 11.96 8.29 -12.56
CA ASN A 13 11.90 8.31 -11.10
C ASN A 13 12.13 9.73 -10.53
N ALA A 14 13.07 10.49 -11.08
CA ALA A 14 13.28 11.89 -10.70
C ALA A 14 12.03 12.74 -11.00
N PHE A 15 11.41 12.54 -12.17
CA PHE A 15 10.17 13.22 -12.55
C PHE A 15 9.01 12.88 -11.59
N MET A 16 8.80 11.60 -11.26
CA MET A 16 7.78 11.17 -10.30
C MET A 16 8.01 11.77 -8.90
N LEU A 17 9.27 11.89 -8.47
CA LEU A 17 9.62 12.55 -7.20
C LEU A 17 9.30 14.06 -7.25
N SER A 18 9.59 14.73 -8.37
CA SER A 18 9.23 16.14 -8.56
C SER A 18 7.71 16.34 -8.53
N LEU A 19 6.93 15.47 -9.19
CA LEU A 19 5.47 15.47 -9.12
C LEU A 19 4.98 15.26 -7.68
N GLN A 20 5.56 14.31 -6.95
CA GLN A 20 5.19 14.02 -5.56
C GLN A 20 5.46 15.22 -4.65
N ALA A 21 6.62 15.85 -4.80
CA ALA A 21 7.00 17.03 -4.03
C ALA A 21 6.09 18.24 -4.31
N ALA A 22 5.64 18.39 -5.56
CA ALA A 22 4.68 19.40 -5.97
C ALA A 22 3.21 19.03 -5.65
N GLY A 23 2.97 17.83 -5.11
CA GLY A 23 1.65 17.38 -4.70
C GLY A 23 0.75 16.88 -5.83
N PHE A 24 1.31 16.53 -6.99
CA PHE A 24 0.61 15.95 -8.14
C PHE A 24 0.52 14.42 -8.01
N THR A 25 -0.31 13.93 -7.08
CA THR A 25 -0.35 12.50 -6.76
C THR A 25 -1.10 11.67 -7.81
N ASP A 26 -2.16 12.20 -8.43
CA ASP A 26 -2.95 11.48 -9.43
C ASP A 26 -2.14 11.24 -10.72
N VAL A 27 -1.33 12.23 -11.13
CA VAL A 27 -0.47 12.14 -12.32
C VAL A 27 0.55 11.01 -12.17
N ILE A 28 1.05 10.77 -10.95
CA ILE A 28 1.99 9.67 -10.70
C ILE A 28 1.36 8.31 -10.98
N PHE A 29 0.05 8.14 -10.71
CA PHE A 29 -0.66 6.91 -11.02
C PHE A 29 -0.78 6.70 -12.54
N VAL A 30 -1.11 7.76 -13.28
CA VAL A 30 -1.13 7.73 -14.75
C VAL A 30 0.26 7.40 -15.31
N VAL A 31 1.30 8.07 -14.81
CA VAL A 31 2.69 7.81 -15.21
C VAL A 31 3.05 6.36 -14.94
N TRP A 32 2.74 5.82 -13.75
CA TRP A 32 3.01 4.43 -13.39
C TRP A 32 2.36 3.43 -14.35
N GLU A 33 1.07 3.61 -14.65
CA GLU A 33 0.32 2.71 -15.53
C GLU A 33 0.78 2.77 -16.99
N ARG A 34 1.31 3.93 -17.41
CA ARG A 34 1.68 4.21 -18.80
C ARG A 34 3.19 4.31 -19.02
N MET A 35 4.02 3.86 -18.09
CA MET A 35 5.49 4.02 -18.18
C MET A 35 6.05 3.42 -19.48
N GLY A 36 5.54 2.25 -19.88
CA GLY A 36 5.97 1.56 -21.09
C GLY A 36 5.56 2.33 -22.34
N GLU A 37 4.31 2.77 -22.41
CA GLU A 37 3.73 3.45 -23.57
C GLU A 37 4.27 4.87 -23.73
N LEU A 38 4.47 5.61 -22.63
CA LEU A 38 4.94 6.99 -22.64
C LEU A 38 6.44 7.11 -22.91
N PHE A 39 7.24 6.20 -22.35
CA PHE A 39 8.67 6.39 -22.22
C PHE A 39 9.51 5.19 -22.64
N ASP A 40 8.88 4.07 -22.99
CA ASP A 40 9.56 2.79 -23.27
C ASP A 40 10.45 2.33 -22.09
N VAL A 41 10.02 2.65 -20.86
CA VAL A 41 10.71 2.20 -19.64
C VAL A 41 9.79 1.34 -18.79
N ARG A 42 10.39 0.40 -18.06
CA ARG A 42 9.69 -0.42 -17.08
C ARG A 42 9.88 0.13 -15.67
N PRO A 43 8.87 0.00 -14.79
CA PRO A 43 9.01 0.38 -13.39
C PRO A 43 10.09 -0.47 -12.72
N ASP A 44 10.90 0.18 -11.89
CA ASP A 44 11.88 -0.47 -11.03
C ASP A 44 11.46 -0.38 -9.56
N ILE A 45 12.34 -0.84 -8.67
CA ILE A 45 12.14 -0.78 -7.22
C ILE A 45 11.90 0.65 -6.70
N TYR A 46 12.52 1.65 -7.31
CA TYR A 46 12.38 3.03 -6.89
C TYR A 46 11.05 3.61 -7.36
N SER A 47 10.65 3.33 -8.61
CA SER A 47 9.31 3.68 -9.13
C SER A 47 8.23 3.13 -8.20
N PHE A 48 8.39 1.87 -7.77
CA PHE A 48 7.43 1.21 -6.89
C PHE A 48 7.42 1.81 -5.47
N SER A 49 8.59 2.14 -4.92
CA SER A 49 8.66 2.85 -3.63
C SER A 49 7.98 4.22 -3.70
N ILE A 50 8.17 4.96 -4.80
CA ILE A 50 7.52 6.26 -5.03
C ILE A 50 6.00 6.06 -5.10
N LEU A 51 5.52 5.07 -5.86
CA LEU A 51 4.10 4.75 -5.95
C LEU A 51 3.46 4.51 -4.57
N LEU A 52 4.05 3.64 -3.74
CA LEU A 52 3.51 3.33 -2.41
C LEU A 52 3.47 4.57 -1.50
N LYS A 53 4.52 5.40 -1.53
CA LYS A 53 4.57 6.66 -0.77
C LYS A 53 3.54 7.66 -1.27
N THR A 54 3.38 7.77 -2.59
CA THR A 54 2.38 8.64 -3.22
C THR A 54 0.98 8.19 -2.87
N ALA A 55 0.68 6.90 -2.94
CA ALA A 55 -0.62 6.35 -2.57
C ALA A 55 -0.97 6.62 -1.09
N ARG A 56 0.05 6.56 -0.22
CA ARG A 56 -0.07 6.96 1.19
C ARG A 56 -0.35 8.46 1.35
N LEU A 57 0.24 9.33 0.54
CA LEU A 57 -0.05 10.76 0.58
C LEU A 57 -1.45 11.07 0.01
N ALA A 58 -1.80 10.41 -1.10
CA ALA A 58 -3.09 10.52 -1.76
C ALA A 58 -4.26 10.13 -0.85
N SER A 59 -4.07 9.17 0.08
CA SER A 59 -5.11 8.83 1.07
C SER A 59 -5.42 9.95 2.07
N LYS A 60 -4.62 11.03 2.08
CA LYS A 60 -4.87 12.25 2.86
C LYS A 60 -5.59 13.33 2.08
N CYS A 61 -5.63 13.23 0.76
CA CYS A 61 -6.49 14.09 -0.03
C CYS A 61 -7.93 13.68 0.30
N ASN A 62 -8.68 14.59 0.95
CA ASN A 62 -10.05 14.31 1.36
C ASN A 62 -10.81 13.80 0.13
N PRO A 63 -11.36 12.58 0.16
CA PRO A 63 -12.35 12.21 -0.82
C PRO A 63 -13.54 13.13 -0.53
N SER A 64 -13.64 14.25 -1.24
CA SER A 64 -14.89 14.98 -1.40
C SER A 64 -15.99 13.94 -1.64
N PHE A 65 -17.24 14.18 -1.21
CA PHE A 65 -18.40 13.26 -1.30
C PHE A 65 -18.42 12.25 -2.48
N ARG A 66 -17.87 12.63 -3.64
CA ARG A 66 -17.53 11.76 -4.78
C ARG A 66 -16.73 10.49 -4.44
N GLY A 67 -15.75 10.50 -3.54
CA GLY A 67 -15.00 9.30 -3.16
C GLY A 67 -15.82 8.31 -2.33
N ALA A 68 -16.75 8.79 -1.50
CA ALA A 68 -17.71 7.93 -0.81
C ALA A 68 -18.69 7.25 -1.78
N LEU A 69 -19.06 7.92 -2.88
CA LEU A 69 -19.86 7.33 -3.96
C LEU A 69 -19.05 6.36 -4.81
N ALA A 70 -17.74 6.61 -5.00
CA ALA A 70 -16.88 5.68 -5.72
C ALA A 70 -16.62 4.38 -4.93
N GLU A 71 -16.60 4.43 -3.59
CA GLU A 71 -16.56 3.22 -2.74
C GLU A 71 -17.78 2.29 -2.90
N ILE A 72 -18.88 2.77 -3.47
CA ILE A 72 -20.07 1.95 -3.77
C ILE A 72 -19.83 1.01 -4.97
N GLY A 73 -18.68 1.10 -5.64
CA GLY A 73 -18.19 0.03 -6.53
C GLY A 73 -18.90 -0.02 -7.89
N LEU A 74 -19.45 1.10 -8.35
CA LEU A 74 -20.07 1.18 -9.68
C LEU A 74 -19.06 1.38 -10.83
N SER A 75 -17.83 1.79 -10.54
CA SER A 75 -16.80 2.04 -11.57
C SER A 75 -16.03 0.79 -11.98
N SER A 76 -15.79 -0.17 -11.07
CA SER A 76 -15.03 -1.39 -11.39
C SER A 76 -15.81 -2.46 -12.16
N PHE A 77 -17.13 -2.30 -12.30
CA PHE A 77 -17.97 -3.18 -13.13
C PHE A 77 -17.92 -2.81 -14.62
N LEU A 78 -17.42 -1.63 -14.98
CA LEU A 78 -16.95 -1.36 -16.34
C LEU A 78 -15.51 -1.85 -16.44
N GLY A 79 -15.35 -3.17 -16.51
CA GLY A 79 -14.08 -3.78 -16.86
C GLY A 79 -13.54 -3.14 -18.14
N LYS A 80 -12.23 -2.85 -18.15
CA LYS A 80 -11.50 -2.45 -19.35
C LYS A 80 -11.84 -3.49 -20.42
N ASP A 81 -12.52 -3.05 -21.47
CA ASP A 81 -13.00 -3.92 -22.53
C ASP A 81 -11.76 -4.65 -23.09
N PRO A 82 -11.66 -5.99 -23.04
CA PRO A 82 -10.45 -6.71 -23.47
C PRO A 82 -10.17 -6.55 -24.96
N ALA A 83 -11.13 -5.97 -25.71
CA ALA A 83 -11.02 -5.62 -27.12
C ALA A 83 -10.67 -4.14 -27.36
N ALA A 84 -10.54 -3.31 -26.33
CA ALA A 84 -10.09 -1.93 -26.50
C ALA A 84 -8.63 -1.94 -26.99
N GLU A 85 -8.38 -1.30 -28.12
CA GLU A 85 -7.03 -1.09 -28.64
C GLU A 85 -6.16 -0.42 -27.58
N ASP A 86 -4.89 -0.83 -27.49
CA ASP A 86 -3.94 -0.20 -26.58
C ASP A 86 -3.80 1.28 -26.96
N PRO A 87 -3.92 2.21 -25.99
CA PRO A 87 -3.89 3.62 -26.29
C PRO A 87 -2.56 4.02 -26.91
N THR A 88 -2.63 4.93 -27.86
CA THR A 88 -1.43 5.47 -28.49
C THR A 88 -0.63 6.28 -27.48
N ARG A 89 0.69 6.38 -27.70
CA ARG A 89 1.58 7.22 -26.88
C ARG A 89 1.06 8.66 -26.71
N ASN A 90 0.48 9.23 -27.77
CA ASN A 90 -0.10 10.58 -27.74
C ASN A 90 -1.33 10.67 -26.83
N GLU A 91 -2.19 9.66 -26.82
CA GLU A 91 -3.35 9.61 -25.91
C GLU A 91 -2.91 9.52 -24.46
N CYS A 92 -1.89 8.71 -24.15
CA CYS A 92 -1.31 8.66 -22.81
C CYS A 92 -0.72 10.01 -22.37
N PHE A 93 -0.06 10.74 -23.28
CA PHE A 93 0.47 12.08 -22.98
C PHE A 93 -0.65 13.08 -22.68
N LEU A 94 -1.70 13.09 -23.51
CA LEU A 94 -2.87 13.94 -23.29
C LEU A 94 -3.57 13.60 -21.97
N GLU A 95 -3.67 12.32 -21.61
CA GLU A 95 -4.22 11.87 -20.32
C GLU A 95 -3.40 12.43 -19.15
N ALA A 96 -2.07 12.33 -19.22
CA ALA A 96 -1.18 12.87 -18.19
C ALA A 96 -1.29 14.41 -18.09
N GLU A 97 -1.31 15.12 -19.22
CA GLU A 97 -1.44 16.58 -19.27
C GLU A 97 -2.77 17.07 -18.71
N MET A 98 -3.88 16.43 -19.09
CA MET A 98 -5.21 16.72 -18.54
C MET A 98 -5.24 16.48 -17.03
N THR A 99 -4.58 15.42 -16.55
CA THR A 99 -4.50 15.11 -15.12
C THR A 99 -3.70 16.18 -14.37
N ILE A 100 -2.56 16.63 -14.92
CA ILE A 100 -1.77 17.74 -14.37
C ILE A 100 -2.62 19.01 -14.27
N SER A 101 -3.32 19.38 -15.34
CA SER A 101 -4.15 20.60 -15.38
C SER A 101 -5.33 20.53 -14.40
N ARG A 102 -5.93 19.35 -14.23
CA ARG A 102 -6.98 19.11 -13.25
C ARG A 102 -6.45 19.23 -11.83
N GLU A 103 -5.31 18.62 -11.52
CA GLU A 103 -4.70 18.71 -10.20
C GLU A 103 -4.18 20.12 -9.88
N ALA A 104 -3.66 20.84 -10.86
CA ALA A 104 -3.22 22.23 -10.69
C ALA A 104 -4.39 23.15 -10.31
N SER A 105 -5.59 22.88 -10.84
CA SER A 105 -6.79 23.69 -10.57
C SER A 105 -7.57 23.24 -9.34
N LYS A 106 -7.67 21.93 -9.07
CA LYS A 106 -8.56 21.37 -8.03
C LYS A 106 -7.82 20.63 -6.91
N GLY A 107 -6.50 20.49 -7.03
CA GLY A 107 -5.71 19.57 -6.21
C GLY A 107 -5.89 18.10 -6.61
N SER A 108 -5.05 17.24 -6.04
CA SER A 108 -5.19 15.79 -6.15
C SER A 108 -6.52 15.28 -5.65
N SER A 109 -7.13 14.37 -6.40
CA SER A 109 -8.37 13.71 -6.00
C SER A 109 -8.14 12.64 -4.92
N GLY A 110 -6.91 12.11 -4.82
CA GLY A 110 -6.63 10.96 -3.94
C GLY A 110 -7.16 9.64 -4.48
N LEU A 111 -7.65 9.66 -5.73
CA LEU A 111 -8.24 8.52 -6.41
C LEU A 111 -7.31 8.01 -7.52
N TRP A 112 -7.29 6.70 -7.67
CA TRP A 112 -6.63 6.00 -8.77
C TRP A 112 -7.71 5.19 -9.49
N ASN A 113 -8.00 5.56 -10.75
CA ASN A 113 -9.07 4.96 -11.56
C ASN A 113 -10.45 5.02 -10.88
N GLY A 114 -10.70 6.11 -10.17
CA GLY A 114 -11.92 6.33 -9.39
C GLY A 114 -11.94 5.60 -8.05
N GLU A 115 -10.99 4.71 -7.74
CA GLU A 115 -10.90 4.05 -6.44
C GLU A 115 -9.92 4.75 -5.49
N ARG A 116 -9.99 4.47 -4.19
CA ARG A 116 -9.02 5.01 -3.22
C ARG A 116 -7.61 4.55 -3.58
N ALA A 117 -6.71 5.49 -3.88
CA ALA A 117 -5.39 5.17 -4.41
C ALA A 117 -4.59 4.23 -3.51
N GLY A 118 -4.72 4.38 -2.19
CA GLY A 118 -4.06 3.49 -1.23
C GLY A 118 -4.48 2.03 -1.35
N LEU A 119 -5.77 1.74 -1.56
CA LEU A 119 -6.25 0.38 -1.76
C LEU A 119 -5.79 -0.21 -3.10
N VAL A 120 -5.80 0.60 -4.17
CA VAL A 120 -5.29 0.17 -5.48
C VAL A 120 -3.80 -0.17 -5.38
N ALA A 121 -3.00 0.69 -4.74
CA ALA A 121 -1.58 0.46 -4.54
C ALA A 121 -1.27 -0.78 -3.69
N LEU A 122 -2.09 -1.09 -2.67
CA LEU A 122 -1.96 -2.35 -1.92
C LEU A 122 -2.26 -3.58 -2.80
N ARG A 123 -3.25 -3.51 -3.70
CA ARG A 123 -3.51 -4.61 -4.65
C ARG A 123 -2.36 -4.79 -5.63
N VAL A 124 -1.84 -3.71 -6.20
CA VAL A 124 -0.66 -3.75 -7.07
C VAL A 124 0.54 -4.32 -6.31
N ALA A 125 0.74 -3.95 -5.06
CA ALA A 125 1.80 -4.50 -4.23
C ALA A 125 1.65 -6.01 -4.01
N HIS A 126 0.45 -6.48 -3.67
CA HIS A 126 0.17 -7.92 -3.56
C HIS A 126 0.37 -8.66 -4.87
N GLU A 127 -0.04 -8.08 -6.00
CA GLU A 127 0.17 -8.65 -7.33
C GLU A 127 1.66 -8.80 -7.62
N ILE A 128 2.47 -7.76 -7.41
CA ILE A 128 3.93 -7.81 -7.56
C ILE A 128 4.54 -8.87 -6.64
N ILE A 129 4.20 -8.85 -5.35
CA ILE A 129 4.74 -9.77 -4.34
C ILE A 129 4.43 -11.23 -4.71
N PHE A 130 3.16 -11.54 -5.02
CA PHE A 130 2.73 -12.93 -5.23
C PHE A 130 2.90 -13.44 -6.66
N SER A 131 3.14 -12.56 -7.64
CA SER A 131 3.57 -12.98 -8.97
C SER A 131 5.05 -13.37 -8.95
N ASN A 132 5.89 -12.60 -8.26
CA ASN A 132 7.33 -12.87 -8.18
C ASN A 132 7.68 -13.94 -7.13
N TRP A 133 6.92 -14.04 -6.02
CA TRP A 133 7.15 -15.00 -4.93
C TRP A 133 5.84 -15.65 -4.47
N PRO A 134 5.28 -16.60 -5.24
CA PRO A 134 4.02 -17.27 -4.90
C PRO A 134 4.05 -18.01 -3.56
N GLU A 135 5.21 -18.48 -3.11
CA GLU A 135 5.42 -19.14 -1.82
C GLU A 135 5.08 -18.27 -0.60
N LEU A 136 5.05 -16.94 -0.76
CA LEU A 136 4.70 -16.02 0.32
C LEU A 136 3.23 -16.09 0.75
N ARG A 137 2.37 -16.73 -0.07
CA ARG A 137 0.96 -16.95 0.25
C ARG A 137 0.76 -17.87 1.45
N ASP A 138 1.70 -18.79 1.66
CA ASP A 138 1.62 -19.81 2.70
C ASP A 138 2.36 -19.40 3.99
N VAL A 139 2.99 -18.22 4.01
CA VAL A 139 3.74 -17.71 5.17
C VAL A 139 2.77 -17.32 6.28
N PRO A 140 2.86 -17.92 7.48
CA PRO A 140 1.97 -17.57 8.58
C PRO A 140 2.37 -16.25 9.26
N SER A 141 1.37 -15.51 9.73
CA SER A 141 1.61 -14.30 10.52
C SER A 141 2.15 -14.65 11.93
N PRO A 142 3.27 -14.04 12.38
CA PRO A 142 3.90 -14.37 13.67
C PRO A 142 3.13 -13.84 14.88
N ALA A 143 2.27 -12.84 14.67
CA ALA A 143 1.38 -12.27 15.67
C ALA A 143 0.00 -12.01 15.06
N GLN A 144 -1.04 -12.01 15.90
CA GLN A 144 -2.41 -11.77 15.48
C GLN A 144 -2.92 -10.48 16.13
N ALA A 145 -3.63 -9.65 15.37
CA ALA A 145 -4.22 -8.44 15.92
C ALA A 145 -5.37 -8.82 16.85
N LEU A 146 -5.41 -8.21 18.04
CA LEU A 146 -6.50 -8.44 18.99
C LEU A 146 -7.74 -7.62 18.62
N ARG A 147 -7.53 -6.49 17.92
CA ARG A 147 -8.59 -5.58 17.47
C ARG A 147 -8.69 -5.63 15.94
N PRO A 148 -9.92 -5.77 15.37
CA PRO A 148 -10.11 -5.81 13.93
C PRO A 148 -9.54 -4.60 13.19
N THR A 149 -9.57 -3.39 13.76
CA THR A 149 -8.77 -2.18 13.41
C THR A 149 -9.26 -0.98 14.22
N GLY A 150 -8.35 -0.08 14.61
CA GLY A 150 -8.64 1.04 15.53
C GLY A 150 -9.57 2.13 15.00
N ASP A 151 -9.64 2.32 13.68
CA ASP A 151 -10.46 3.38 13.07
C ASP A 151 -11.93 2.99 12.84
N PHE A 152 -12.31 1.73 13.10
CA PHE A 152 -13.66 1.25 12.82
C PHE A 152 -14.73 1.70 13.84
N GLN A 153 -14.32 2.26 14.99
CA GLN A 153 -15.28 2.70 16.01
C GLN A 153 -15.53 4.22 16.04
N GLY A 154 -14.69 5.04 15.40
CA GLY A 154 -14.72 6.50 15.59
C GLY A 154 -15.32 7.34 14.45
N SER A 155 -15.10 6.96 13.19
CA SER A 155 -15.21 7.94 12.09
C SER A 155 -16.32 7.68 11.06
N PHE A 156 -16.89 6.48 10.94
CA PHE A 156 -17.96 6.21 9.96
C PHE A 156 -18.97 5.14 10.43
N PRO A 157 -19.87 5.45 11.38
CA PRO A 157 -20.88 4.49 11.84
C PRO A 157 -21.82 4.00 10.72
N MET A 158 -22.06 4.82 9.68
CA MET A 158 -22.96 4.49 8.57
C MET A 158 -22.38 3.50 7.55
N THR A 159 -21.08 3.54 7.25
CA THR A 159 -20.47 2.57 6.30
C THR A 159 -20.32 1.20 6.94
N THR A 160 -20.13 1.15 8.28
CA THR A 160 -20.19 -0.07 9.08
C THR A 160 -21.58 -0.68 9.04
N LEU A 161 -22.66 0.11 9.18
CA LEU A 161 -24.03 -0.39 9.03
C LEU A 161 -24.29 -0.90 7.61
N LEU A 162 -23.85 -0.18 6.57
CA LEU A 162 -23.97 -0.64 5.19
C LEU A 162 -23.19 -1.95 4.93
N ARG A 163 -21.98 -2.12 5.47
CA ARG A 163 -21.25 -3.40 5.41
C ARG A 163 -21.89 -4.52 6.21
N THR A 164 -22.51 -4.20 7.34
CA THR A 164 -23.19 -5.19 8.19
C THR A 164 -24.50 -5.66 7.54
N VAL A 165 -25.21 -4.76 6.86
CA VAL A 165 -26.44 -5.07 6.10
C VAL A 165 -26.13 -5.74 4.76
N LEU A 166 -25.06 -5.34 4.07
CA LEU A 166 -24.57 -6.01 2.85
C LEU A 166 -23.84 -7.32 3.12
N ARG A 167 -23.70 -7.72 4.40
CA ARG A 167 -23.22 -9.02 4.90
C ARG A 167 -22.32 -9.76 3.91
N ARG A 168 -21.22 -9.13 3.51
CA ARG A 168 -20.14 -9.83 2.82
C ARG A 168 -19.56 -10.77 3.87
N GLN A 169 -19.98 -12.03 3.82
CA GLN A 169 -19.30 -13.09 4.56
C GLN A 169 -17.81 -12.86 4.31
N THR A 170 -17.02 -12.71 5.37
CA THR A 170 -15.58 -12.96 5.28
C THR A 170 -15.47 -14.27 4.52
N PRO A 171 -14.88 -14.29 3.32
CA PRO A 171 -14.79 -15.51 2.56
C PRO A 171 -14.09 -16.50 3.48
N THR A 172 -14.83 -17.50 3.95
CA THR A 172 -14.22 -18.73 4.41
C THR A 172 -13.34 -19.14 3.23
N PRO A 173 -12.02 -19.31 3.42
CA PRO A 173 -11.17 -19.72 2.32
C PRO A 173 -11.82 -20.95 1.69
N PRO A 174 -12.15 -20.91 0.39
CA PRO A 174 -12.82 -22.03 -0.25
C PRO A 174 -11.97 -23.26 0.01
N SER A 175 -12.57 -24.25 0.66
CA SER A 175 -11.97 -25.56 0.81
C SER A 175 -11.48 -25.99 -0.59
N PRO A 176 -10.19 -26.33 -0.77
CA PRO A 176 -9.62 -26.59 -2.08
C PRO A 176 -10.31 -27.82 -2.68
N SER A 177 -11.31 -27.56 -3.51
CA SER A 177 -11.96 -28.59 -4.32
C SER A 177 -10.96 -28.95 -5.42
N PRO A 178 -10.46 -30.19 -5.50
CA PRO A 178 -9.52 -30.61 -6.52
C PRO A 178 -10.28 -30.80 -7.84
N SER A 179 -10.41 -29.72 -8.62
CA SER A 179 -10.79 -29.80 -10.02
C SER A 179 -9.57 -29.40 -10.86
N PRO A 180 -8.75 -30.37 -11.30
CA PRO A 180 -7.66 -30.10 -12.23
C PRO A 180 -8.27 -29.85 -13.61
N SER A 181 -8.59 -28.59 -13.90
CA SER A 181 -8.72 -28.16 -15.30
C SER A 181 -7.37 -28.39 -15.98
N PRO A 182 -7.31 -29.12 -17.11
CA PRO A 182 -6.06 -29.35 -17.82
C PRO A 182 -5.50 -28.01 -18.28
N SER A 183 -4.46 -27.57 -17.58
CA SER A 183 -3.66 -26.41 -17.93
C SER A 183 -3.04 -26.67 -19.29
N THR A 184 -3.45 -25.89 -20.29
CA THR A 184 -2.80 -25.83 -21.60
C THR A 184 -1.30 -25.57 -21.36
N PRO A 185 -0.42 -26.54 -21.67
CA PRO A 185 1.01 -26.37 -21.46
C PRO A 185 1.53 -25.41 -22.54
N GLY A 186 2.18 -24.32 -22.16
CA GLY A 186 3.11 -23.64 -23.08
C GLY A 186 3.21 -22.12 -23.04
N ARG A 187 2.31 -21.38 -22.38
CA ARG A 187 2.50 -19.94 -22.23
C ARG A 187 3.09 -19.65 -20.86
N ALA A 188 4.41 -19.51 -20.80
CA ALA A 188 5.09 -18.98 -19.63
C ALA A 188 4.36 -17.70 -19.20
N ALA A 189 3.82 -17.69 -17.98
CA ALA A 189 3.15 -16.52 -17.44
C ALA A 189 4.18 -15.38 -17.45
N VAL A 190 3.95 -14.38 -18.30
CA VAL A 190 4.80 -13.20 -18.34
C VAL A 190 4.62 -12.51 -17.00
N LEU A 191 5.65 -12.57 -16.14
CA LEU A 191 5.66 -11.82 -14.89
C LEU A 191 5.50 -10.34 -15.26
N PRO A 192 4.49 -9.64 -14.75
CA PRO A 192 4.26 -8.25 -15.14
C PRO A 192 5.40 -7.34 -14.65
N TYR A 193 6.10 -7.72 -13.57
CA TYR A 193 7.10 -6.88 -12.91
C TYR A 193 8.40 -7.62 -12.50
N PRO A 194 9.15 -8.21 -13.45
CA PRO A 194 10.33 -9.00 -13.14
C PRO A 194 11.51 -8.15 -12.62
N GLY A 195 11.50 -6.83 -12.90
CA GLY A 195 12.57 -5.91 -12.48
C GLY A 195 12.43 -5.36 -11.05
N ILE A 196 11.32 -5.65 -10.36
CA ILE A 196 11.06 -5.13 -9.01
C ILE A 196 11.55 -6.15 -7.97
N ILE A 197 12.77 -5.94 -7.49
CA ILE A 197 13.36 -6.72 -6.38
C ILE A 197 13.05 -6.01 -5.07
N LEU A 198 12.36 -6.65 -4.13
CA LEU A 198 11.95 -6.00 -2.88
C LEU A 198 13.15 -5.78 -1.94
N ASN A 199 13.13 -4.67 -1.19
CA ASN A 199 14.12 -4.37 -0.16
C ASN A 199 13.48 -3.71 1.07
N ASP A 200 14.31 -3.39 2.07
CA ASP A 200 13.87 -2.73 3.32
C ASP A 200 13.07 -1.44 3.07
N VAL A 201 13.51 -0.59 2.13
CA VAL A 201 12.87 0.71 1.84
C VAL A 201 11.47 0.53 1.26
N VAL A 202 11.28 -0.44 0.36
CA VAL A 202 9.96 -0.76 -0.21
C VAL A 202 9.05 -1.32 0.86
N PHE A 203 9.53 -2.27 1.68
CA PHE A 203 8.71 -2.82 2.76
C PHE A 203 8.34 -1.78 3.81
N ARG A 204 9.22 -0.83 4.13
CA ARG A 204 8.86 0.30 5.01
C ARG A 204 7.75 1.15 4.41
N ALA A 205 7.84 1.48 3.11
CA ALA A 205 6.79 2.21 2.40
C ALA A 205 5.47 1.44 2.36
N TYR A 206 5.54 0.11 2.19
CA TYR A 206 4.39 -0.78 2.22
C TYR A 206 3.72 -0.84 3.61
N ILE A 207 4.51 -0.97 4.68
CA ILE A 207 4.02 -0.93 6.08
C ILE A 207 3.37 0.41 6.40
N ASP A 208 4.01 1.50 6.00
CA ASP A 208 3.49 2.87 6.11
C ASP A 208 2.13 3.02 5.37
N LEU A 209 1.97 2.39 4.21
CA LEU A 209 0.72 2.36 3.45
C LEU A 209 -0.34 1.48 4.12
N LEU A 210 0.00 0.28 4.59
CA LEU A 210 -0.89 -0.60 5.36
C LEU A 210 -1.48 0.14 6.56
N ALA A 211 -0.65 0.87 7.31
CA ALA A 211 -1.13 1.66 8.44
C ALA A 211 -2.10 2.77 8.01
N SER A 212 -1.79 3.46 6.92
CA SER A 212 -2.61 4.57 6.39
C SER A 212 -3.97 4.10 5.85
N GLU A 213 -4.05 2.85 5.38
CA GLU A 213 -5.26 2.21 4.86
C GLU A 213 -6.00 1.37 5.92
N ALA A 214 -5.69 1.56 7.21
CA ALA A 214 -6.26 0.79 8.32
C ALA A 214 -6.14 -0.74 8.11
N GLN A 215 -4.99 -1.19 7.60
CA GLN A 215 -4.62 -2.60 7.45
C GLN A 215 -3.43 -2.99 8.35
N ILE A 216 -3.31 -2.31 9.49
CA ILE A 216 -2.32 -2.58 10.55
C ILE A 216 -2.25 -4.08 10.92
N PRO A 217 -3.36 -4.87 10.97
CA PRO A 217 -3.31 -6.32 11.20
C PRO A 217 -2.38 -7.11 10.28
N GLN A 218 -2.03 -6.60 9.10
CA GLN A 218 -1.16 -7.27 8.13
C GLN A 218 0.33 -6.95 8.33
N ILE A 219 0.69 -5.98 9.18
CA ILE A 219 2.09 -5.61 9.41
C ILE A 219 2.95 -6.80 9.87
N PRO A 220 2.53 -7.66 10.81
CA PRO A 220 3.31 -8.83 11.20
C PRO A 220 3.53 -9.81 10.04
N LEU A 221 2.54 -9.97 9.16
CA LEU A 221 2.64 -10.81 7.97
C LEU A 221 3.65 -10.22 6.96
N ALA A 222 3.64 -8.91 6.75
CA ALA A 222 4.62 -8.23 5.91
C ALA A 222 6.06 -8.43 6.43
N LEU A 223 6.28 -8.38 7.74
CA LEU A 223 7.57 -8.70 8.36
C LEU A 223 7.97 -10.18 8.17
N ALA A 224 7.00 -11.10 8.21
CA ALA A 224 7.24 -12.50 7.93
C ALA A 224 7.65 -12.74 6.47
N TRP A 225 7.07 -12.00 5.52
CA TRP A 225 7.52 -12.00 4.13
C TRP A 225 8.95 -11.52 4.00
N MET A 226 9.32 -10.40 4.65
CA MET A 226 10.71 -9.91 4.65
C MET A 226 11.69 -10.98 5.16
N ARG A 227 11.35 -11.66 6.26
CA ARG A 227 12.17 -12.75 6.80
C ARG A 227 12.31 -13.92 5.82
N THR A 228 11.22 -14.31 5.17
CA THR A 228 11.18 -15.42 4.20
C THR A 228 12.03 -15.08 2.97
N LEU A 229 12.01 -13.84 2.51
CA LEU A 229 12.83 -13.33 1.41
C LEU A 229 14.29 -13.06 1.79
N GLY A 230 14.68 -13.25 3.06
CA GLY A 230 16.03 -12.93 3.54
C GLY A 230 16.36 -11.43 3.57
N ILE A 231 15.35 -10.55 3.51
CA ILE A 231 15.52 -9.10 3.54
C ILE A 231 15.74 -8.66 4.98
N ARG A 232 16.94 -8.17 5.32
CA ARG A 232 17.24 -7.66 6.66
C ARG A 232 16.65 -6.26 6.86
N PRO A 233 15.67 -6.07 7.75
CA PRO A 233 15.06 -4.77 7.99
C PRO A 233 16.01 -3.85 8.75
N SER A 234 15.92 -2.54 8.50
CA SER A 234 16.59 -1.55 9.34
C SER A 234 15.88 -1.42 10.69
N GLN A 235 16.60 -0.93 11.71
CA GLN A 235 16.02 -0.55 13.01
C GLN A 235 14.82 0.39 12.84
N ASP A 236 14.88 1.23 11.83
CA ASP A 236 13.90 2.25 11.52
C ASP A 236 12.59 1.66 10.92
N THR A 237 12.70 0.63 10.08
CA THR A 237 11.57 -0.16 9.60
C THR A 237 10.92 -0.95 10.74
N LEU A 238 11.73 -1.58 11.59
CA LEU A 238 11.23 -2.31 12.76
C LEU A 238 10.52 -1.38 13.76
N ALA A 239 11.08 -0.20 14.02
CA ALA A 239 10.46 0.83 14.85
C ALA A 239 9.12 1.29 14.26
N THR A 240 9.08 1.54 12.95
CA THR A 240 7.85 1.88 12.23
C THR A 240 6.76 0.83 12.45
N ALA A 241 7.11 -0.45 12.23
CA ALA A 241 6.17 -1.55 12.40
C ALA A 241 5.64 -1.67 13.84
N LEU A 242 6.51 -1.53 14.85
CA LEU A 242 6.13 -1.58 16.26
C LEU A 242 5.23 -0.41 16.66
N VAL A 243 5.54 0.81 16.22
CA VAL A 243 4.71 2.01 16.51
C VAL A 243 3.30 1.82 15.99
N TYR A 244 3.12 1.34 14.75
CA TYR A 244 1.79 1.06 14.22
C TYR A 244 1.13 -0.13 14.92
N TRP A 245 1.88 -1.20 15.19
CA TRP A 245 1.34 -2.39 15.84
C TRP A 245 0.86 -2.12 17.26
N ALA A 246 1.50 -1.19 17.99
CA ALA A 246 1.09 -0.82 19.34
C ALA A 246 -0.38 -0.36 19.41
N GLU A 247 -0.93 0.21 18.33
CA GLU A 247 -2.33 0.65 18.28
C GLU A 247 -3.35 -0.50 18.31
N VAL A 248 -3.00 -1.66 17.76
CA VAL A 248 -3.89 -2.83 17.64
C VAL A 248 -3.47 -4.03 18.48
N GLY A 249 -2.21 -4.06 18.91
CA GLY A 249 -1.57 -5.18 19.60
C GLY A 249 -1.43 -5.00 21.11
N MET A 250 -1.59 -3.78 21.63
CA MET A 250 -1.67 -3.54 23.08
C MET A 250 -3.10 -3.68 23.57
N ASP A 251 -3.27 -4.44 24.65
CA ASP A 251 -4.54 -4.48 25.37
C ASP A 251 -4.81 -3.10 25.99
N ALA A 252 -6.08 -2.76 26.25
CA ALA A 252 -6.34 -1.57 27.04
C ALA A 252 -5.74 -1.79 28.45
N PRO A 253 -5.13 -0.78 29.10
CA PRO A 253 -4.39 -0.94 30.36
C PRO A 253 -5.17 -1.68 31.46
N LEU A 254 -6.50 -1.61 31.42
CA LEU A 254 -7.40 -2.29 32.35
C LEU A 254 -7.46 -3.82 32.18
N PHE A 255 -7.15 -4.35 31.00
CA PHE A 255 -7.23 -5.79 30.70
C PHE A 255 -5.90 -6.52 30.83
N GLU A 256 -4.77 -5.80 30.93
CA GLU A 256 -3.44 -6.43 31.12
C GLU A 256 -3.39 -7.24 32.42
N HIS A 257 -4.05 -6.77 33.48
CA HIS A 257 -4.11 -7.44 34.79
C HIS A 257 -4.94 -8.73 34.77
N PHE A 258 -5.88 -8.89 33.82
CA PHE A 258 -6.74 -10.07 33.72
C PHE A 258 -6.11 -11.22 32.92
N ARG A 259 -5.06 -10.96 32.13
CA ARG A 259 -4.29 -12.01 31.45
C ARG A 259 -3.12 -12.47 32.32
N ALA A 260 -3.43 -13.26 33.34
CA ALA A 260 -2.49 -13.70 34.37
C ALA A 260 -1.26 -14.53 33.90
N SER A 261 -1.06 -14.82 32.60
CA SER A 261 0.13 -15.59 32.15
C SER A 261 0.53 -15.50 30.68
N GLY A 262 -0.14 -14.70 29.84
CA GLY A 262 0.12 -14.66 28.40
C GLY A 262 0.88 -13.43 27.96
N ALA A 263 1.99 -13.59 27.22
CA ALA A 263 2.66 -12.47 26.56
C ALA A 263 1.69 -11.78 25.58
N SER A 264 1.61 -10.45 25.60
CA SER A 264 0.78 -9.68 24.66
C SER A 264 1.18 -9.96 23.21
N GLN A 265 0.27 -9.76 22.27
CA GLN A 265 0.57 -9.94 20.83
C GLN A 265 1.67 -8.96 20.37
N TYR A 266 1.78 -7.80 21.03
CA TYR A 266 2.89 -6.87 20.86
C TYR A 266 4.23 -7.48 21.31
N GLU A 267 4.31 -8.02 22.53
CA GLU A 267 5.53 -8.65 23.05
C GLU A 267 5.91 -9.91 22.27
N ARG A 268 4.93 -10.67 21.80
CA ARG A 268 5.14 -11.81 20.90
C ARG A 268 5.82 -11.38 19.60
N LEU A 269 5.33 -10.33 18.95
CA LEU A 269 5.94 -9.79 17.73
C LEU A 269 7.36 -9.27 18.00
N LYS A 270 7.54 -8.49 19.07
CA LYS A 270 8.84 -7.93 19.47
C LYS A 270 9.88 -9.02 19.75
N ARG A 271 9.49 -10.10 20.43
CA ARG A 271 10.35 -11.27 20.67
C ARG A 271 10.72 -11.97 19.36
N TRP A 272 9.73 -12.24 18.50
CA TRP A 272 9.95 -12.87 17.20
C TRP A 272 10.90 -12.03 16.31
N MET A 273 10.78 -10.70 16.34
CA MET A 273 11.70 -9.80 15.65
C MET A 273 13.11 -9.88 16.24
N ALA A 274 13.26 -9.88 17.57
CA ALA A 274 14.55 -9.96 18.23
C ALA A 274 15.28 -11.30 17.97
N GLU A 275 14.54 -12.41 17.88
CA GLU A 275 15.07 -13.71 17.47
C GLU A 275 15.51 -13.70 16.00
N TRP A 276 14.81 -12.98 15.13
CA TRP A 276 15.14 -12.89 13.71
C TRP A 276 16.36 -12.00 13.44
N VAL A 277 16.39 -10.76 13.95
CA VAL A 277 17.44 -9.79 13.60
C VAL A 277 18.59 -9.71 14.60
N GLY A 278 18.41 -10.28 15.80
CA GLY A 278 19.32 -10.14 16.93
C GLY A 278 19.01 -8.90 17.77
N ARG A 279 19.42 -8.93 19.05
CA ARG A 279 19.15 -7.83 20.01
C ARG A 279 19.79 -6.50 19.59
N ASP A 280 20.98 -6.53 19.00
CA ASP A 280 21.71 -5.33 18.61
C ASP A 280 21.06 -4.60 17.43
N ALA A 281 20.33 -5.34 16.58
CA ALA A 281 19.60 -4.79 15.43
C ALA A 281 18.14 -4.43 15.76
N MET A 282 17.68 -4.65 17.00
CA MET A 282 16.36 -4.19 17.42
C MET A 282 16.33 -2.66 17.54
N PRO A 283 15.16 -2.03 17.29
CA PRO A 283 15.01 -0.58 17.46
C PRO A 283 15.23 -0.17 18.92
N THR A 284 16.04 0.87 19.10
CA THR A 284 16.22 1.55 20.38
C THR A 284 15.08 2.54 20.65
N ASP A 285 14.96 3.02 21.89
CA ASP A 285 13.94 4.01 22.27
C ASP A 285 14.00 5.28 21.41
N ARG A 286 15.20 5.68 20.96
CA ARG A 286 15.38 6.80 20.02
C ARG A 286 14.67 6.57 18.69
N HIS A 287 14.74 5.35 18.15
CA HIS A 287 14.07 4.99 16.90
C HIS A 287 12.55 4.96 17.09
N ILE A 288 12.07 4.44 18.21
CA ILE A 288 10.64 4.41 18.55
C ILE A 288 10.11 5.85 18.68
N ALA A 289 10.76 6.70 19.47
CA ALA A 289 10.37 8.10 19.65
C ALA A 289 10.37 8.87 18.32
N GLY A 290 11.40 8.68 17.49
CA GLY A 290 11.47 9.30 16.15
C GLY A 290 10.33 8.87 15.24
N ASN A 291 9.96 7.59 15.25
CA ASN A 291 8.84 7.09 14.44
C ASN A 291 7.47 7.47 15.01
N MET A 292 7.31 7.58 16.34
CA MET A 292 6.10 8.14 16.96
C MET A 292 5.90 9.60 16.55
N HIS A 293 6.98 10.41 16.55
CA HIS A 293 6.91 11.79 16.07
C HIS A 293 6.55 11.87 14.58
N ARG A 294 7.21 11.07 13.73
CA ARG A 294 6.91 10.95 12.30
C ARG A 294 5.44 10.56 12.06
N TYR A 295 4.92 9.63 12.85
CA TYR A 295 3.53 9.22 12.80
C TYR A 295 2.57 10.35 13.22
N GLY A 296 2.88 11.05 14.32
CA GLY A 296 2.13 12.22 14.78
C GLY A 296 2.03 13.31 13.72
N LEU A 297 3.17 13.72 13.13
CA LEU A 297 3.22 14.70 12.05
C LEU A 297 2.34 14.29 10.86
N PHE A 298 2.41 13.02 10.46
CA PHE A 298 1.59 12.50 9.36
C PHE A 298 0.08 12.54 9.68
N ARG A 299 -0.31 12.25 10.93
CA ARG A 299 -1.71 12.39 11.38
C ARG A 299 -2.16 13.84 11.41
N GLU A 300 -1.30 14.77 11.83
CA GLU A 300 -1.61 16.20 11.87
C GLU A 300 -1.82 16.79 10.47
N LEU A 301 -0.99 16.40 9.50
CA LEU A 301 -1.19 16.76 8.09
C LEU A 301 -2.56 16.31 7.57
N SER A 302 -3.12 15.22 8.13
CA SER A 302 -4.45 14.72 7.77
C SER A 302 -5.60 15.58 8.33
N ARG A 303 -5.34 16.39 9.36
CA ARG A 303 -6.39 17.14 10.08
C ARG A 303 -6.55 18.57 9.61
N ARG A 304 -5.60 19.12 8.84
CA ARG A 304 -5.71 20.48 8.33
C ARG A 304 -6.72 20.50 7.18
N PRO A 305 -7.90 21.13 7.32
CA PRO A 305 -8.74 21.38 6.17
C PRO A 305 -7.93 22.24 5.20
N ARG A 306 -7.83 21.84 3.93
CA ARG A 306 -7.33 22.74 2.90
C ARG A 306 -8.31 23.91 2.88
N VAL A 307 -7.85 25.05 3.37
CA VAL A 307 -8.55 26.32 3.22
C VAL A 307 -8.70 26.51 1.72
N ASP A 308 -9.94 26.63 1.26
CA ASP A 308 -10.21 26.96 -0.13
C ASP A 308 -9.47 28.27 -0.43
N PRO A 309 -8.60 28.32 -1.45
CA PRO A 309 -7.88 29.56 -1.78
C PRO A 309 -8.82 30.71 -2.17
N ASP A 310 -10.10 30.42 -2.39
CA ASP A 310 -11.16 31.35 -2.79
C ASP A 310 -12.17 31.67 -1.67
N ALA A 311 -11.92 31.27 -0.40
CA ALA A 311 -12.80 31.52 0.75
C ALA A 311 -12.41 32.76 1.57
#